data_AF-A0A7V9ZTA1-F1
#
_entry.id   AF-A0A7V9ZTA1-F1
#
_cell.length_a   1.000
_cell.length_b   1.000
_cell.length_c   1.000
_cell.angle_alpha   90.00
_cell.angle_beta   90.00
_cell.angle_gamma   90.00
#
_symmetry.space_group_name_H-M   'P 1'
#
loop_
_entity.id
_entity.type
_entity.pdbx_description
1 polymer ?
#
loop_
_entity_poly.entity_id
_entity_poly.type
_entity_poly.pdbx_seq_one_letter_code
_entity_poly.pdbx_strand_id
1 'polypeptide(L)'
;MFKKFISVVLLIIFSSVFANAGGVTNVKEVVNNTAGVVKLLKRDFTGNAITTHIENTPEIAAGTTWKGDMWVPWANNAEEFKNHFMQLYTRVPSSNGGVMRIKSFYIWQTGESVRFTDKIFFDKSSFSDDAPKISGEAQSGGERRLVVSMKNNEPVFTFEKLKK
;
A
#
# COMPACT_ATOMS: atom_id res chain seq x y z
N MET A 1 -60.55 -38.31 -2.78
CA MET A 1 -60.02 -37.29 -1.84
C MET A 1 -58.50 -37.44 -1.81
N PHE A 2 -57.77 -36.72 -2.66
CA PHE A 2 -56.29 -36.82 -2.76
C PHE A 2 -55.68 -35.47 -2.39
N LYS A 3 -54.98 -35.41 -1.24
CA LYS A 3 -54.22 -34.23 -0.81
C LYS A 3 -52.83 -34.28 -1.47
N LYS A 4 -52.58 -33.37 -2.42
CA LYS A 4 -51.25 -33.14 -2.98
C LYS A 4 -50.42 -32.34 -1.97
N PHE A 5 -49.33 -32.92 -1.48
CA PHE A 5 -48.28 -32.19 -0.78
C PHE A 5 -47.43 -31.46 -1.80
N ILE A 6 -47.42 -30.12 -1.74
CA ILE A 6 -46.51 -29.27 -2.50
C ILE A 6 -45.27 -29.10 -1.62
N SER A 7 -44.21 -29.85 -1.91
CA SER A 7 -42.88 -29.58 -1.35
C SER A 7 -42.29 -28.35 -2.04
N VAL A 8 -42.28 -27.23 -1.32
CA VAL A 8 -41.53 -26.04 -1.71
C VAL A 8 -40.07 -26.26 -1.31
N VAL A 9 -39.22 -26.55 -2.29
CA VAL A 9 -37.77 -26.58 -2.11
C VAL A 9 -37.28 -25.13 -2.13
N LEU A 10 -37.01 -24.58 -0.94
CA LEU A 10 -36.38 -23.27 -0.79
C LEU A 10 -34.88 -23.41 -1.07
N LEU A 11 -34.48 -23.14 -2.32
CA LEU A 11 -33.08 -23.11 -2.73
C LEU A 11 -32.47 -21.77 -2.26
N ILE A 12 -31.84 -21.77 -1.10
CA ILE A 12 -31.04 -20.62 -0.62
C ILE A 12 -29.69 -20.68 -1.33
N ILE A 13 -29.56 -19.92 -2.42
CA ILE A 13 -28.28 -19.68 -3.07
C ILE A 13 -27.52 -18.68 -2.19
N PHE A 14 -26.72 -19.19 -1.26
CA PHE A 14 -25.63 -18.40 -0.67
C PHE A 14 -24.59 -18.20 -1.78
N SER A 15 -24.74 -17.15 -2.58
CA SER A 15 -23.63 -16.62 -3.36
C SER A 15 -22.65 -16.02 -2.36
N SER A 16 -21.74 -16.84 -1.87
CA SER A 16 -20.55 -16.42 -1.16
C SER A 16 -19.70 -15.60 -2.13
N VAL A 17 -20.01 -14.31 -2.22
CA VAL A 17 -19.06 -13.30 -2.67
C VAL A 17 -18.01 -13.23 -1.57
N PHE A 18 -17.14 -14.25 -1.51
CA PHE A 18 -15.83 -14.06 -0.93
C PHE A 18 -15.20 -13.01 -1.81
N ALA A 19 -15.29 -11.75 -1.37
CA ALA A 19 -14.39 -10.72 -1.83
C ALA A 19 -13.01 -11.34 -1.68
N ASN A 20 -12.44 -11.75 -2.80
CA ASN A 20 -11.15 -12.40 -2.86
C ASN A 20 -10.18 -11.30 -2.46
N ALA A 21 -9.96 -11.15 -1.16
CA ALA A 21 -8.93 -10.29 -0.63
C ALA A 21 -7.63 -10.95 -1.10
N GLY A 22 -7.23 -10.66 -2.34
CA GLY A 22 -5.96 -11.08 -2.90
C GLY A 22 -4.92 -10.78 -1.84
N GLY A 23 -4.06 -11.73 -1.52
CA GLY A 23 -3.32 -11.71 -0.24
C GLY A 23 -2.57 -10.41 0.06
N VAL A 24 -1.89 -10.36 1.19
CA VAL A 24 -1.10 -9.17 1.55
C VAL A 24 0.06 -8.97 0.56
N THR A 25 0.23 -7.76 0.02
CA THR A 25 1.39 -7.41 -0.81
C THR A 25 2.61 -7.21 0.08
N ASN A 26 3.62 -8.07 -0.08
CA ASN A 26 4.86 -8.05 0.70
C ASN A 26 5.94 -7.28 -0.06
N VAL A 27 6.56 -6.32 0.59
CA VAL A 27 7.72 -5.56 0.12
C VAL A 27 8.98 -6.21 0.69
N LYS A 28 9.70 -6.95 -0.16
CA LYS A 28 10.95 -7.65 0.23
C LYS A 28 12.20 -6.85 -0.07
N GLU A 29 12.12 -5.98 -1.08
CA GLU A 29 13.22 -5.09 -1.48
C GLU A 29 12.71 -3.68 -1.72
N VAL A 30 13.53 -2.68 -1.37
CA VAL A 30 13.32 -1.28 -1.75
C VAL A 30 14.58 -0.79 -2.42
N VAL A 31 14.49 -0.48 -3.71
CA VAL A 31 15.61 0.02 -4.52
C VAL A 31 15.50 1.53 -4.61
N ASN A 32 16.52 2.25 -4.15
CA ASN A 32 16.58 3.70 -4.22
C ASN A 32 17.46 4.15 -5.39
N ASN A 33 16.84 4.43 -6.54
CA ASN A 33 17.50 5.01 -7.72
C ASN A 33 17.46 6.54 -7.74
N THR A 34 17.18 7.19 -6.60
CA THR A 34 17.25 8.65 -6.47
C THR A 34 18.65 9.08 -6.03
N ALA A 35 18.93 10.40 -6.11
CA ALA A 35 20.14 11.00 -5.56
C ALA A 35 20.05 11.30 -4.06
N GLY A 36 18.94 10.92 -3.40
CA GLY A 36 18.66 11.24 -2.00
C GLY A 36 18.45 10.01 -1.13
N VAL A 37 17.83 10.22 0.03
CA VAL A 37 17.46 9.13 0.93
C VAL A 37 15.98 8.77 0.80
N VAL A 38 15.71 7.47 0.94
CA VAL A 38 14.37 6.89 0.95
C VAL A 38 14.15 6.18 2.29
N LYS A 39 12.93 6.22 2.83
CA LYS A 39 12.55 5.47 4.02
C LYS A 39 11.12 4.97 3.89
N LEU A 40 10.85 3.75 4.32
CA LEU A 40 9.50 3.27 4.55
C LEU A 40 9.17 3.30 6.04
N LEU A 41 7.95 3.71 6.35
CA LEU A 41 7.33 3.57 7.65
C LEU A 41 5.98 2.90 7.45
N LYS A 42 5.75 1.76 8.08
CA LYS A 42 4.44 1.11 8.14
C LYS A 42 3.77 1.49 9.44
N ARG A 43 2.49 1.81 9.34
CA ARG A 43 1.59 2.03 10.45
C ARG A 43 0.41 1.10 10.26
N ASP A 44 0.18 0.26 11.26
CA ASP A 44 -0.89 -0.73 11.28
C ASP A 44 -1.38 -0.85 12.73
N PHE A 45 -2.51 -0.21 13.05
CA PHE A 45 -3.09 -0.28 14.40
C PHE A 45 -4.25 -1.27 14.42
N THR A 46 -4.04 -2.41 15.07
CA THR A 46 -5.10 -3.38 15.32
C THR A 46 -5.69 -3.18 16.73
N GLY A 47 -6.99 -2.83 16.80
CA GLY A 47 -7.74 -2.77 18.07
C GLY A 47 -7.40 -1.59 19.00
N ASN A 48 -7.95 -1.63 20.22
CA ASN A 48 -7.90 -0.56 21.24
C ASN A 48 -6.46 -0.04 21.49
N ALA A 49 -6.05 1.00 20.76
CA ALA A 49 -5.03 2.05 20.99
C ALA A 49 -3.67 1.73 21.69
N ILE A 50 -3.39 0.52 22.16
CA ILE A 50 -2.30 0.22 23.09
C ILE A 50 -1.08 -0.40 22.38
N THR A 51 -1.27 -1.11 21.27
CA THR A 51 -0.18 -1.68 20.47
C THR A 51 -0.10 -1.00 19.11
N THR A 52 0.77 0.01 19.02
CA THR A 52 1.17 0.56 17.72
C THR A 52 2.28 -0.30 17.16
N HIS A 53 2.01 -1.04 16.08
CA HIS A 53 3.09 -1.66 15.30
C HIS A 53 3.59 -0.62 14.29
N ILE A 54 4.56 0.19 14.73
CA ILE A 54 5.37 1.01 13.82
C ILE A 54 6.57 0.18 13.41
N GLU A 55 6.63 -0.17 12.13
CA GLU A 55 7.82 -0.76 11.53
C GLU A 55 8.41 0.24 10.56
N ASN A 56 9.74 0.39 10.56
CA ASN A 56 10.39 1.27 9.63
C ASN A 56 11.69 0.67 9.11
N THR A 57 12.00 0.97 7.86
CA THR A 57 13.34 0.73 7.34
C THR A 57 14.33 1.70 8.01
N PRO A 58 15.63 1.39 8.01
CA PRO A 58 16.65 2.44 8.08
C PRO A 58 16.50 3.41 6.90
N GLU A 59 17.21 4.55 6.95
CA GLU A 59 17.36 5.39 5.76
C GLU A 59 18.12 4.59 4.68
N ILE A 60 17.54 4.52 3.49
CA ILE A 60 18.07 3.81 2.33
C ILE A 60 18.82 4.85 1.49
N ALA A 61 20.14 4.75 1.46
CA ALA A 61 20.98 5.70 0.74
C ALA A 61 20.80 5.62 -0.78
N ALA A 62 21.21 6.68 -1.48
CA ALA A 62 21.18 6.76 -2.93
C ALA A 62 21.93 5.59 -3.58
N GLY A 63 21.32 4.98 -4.60
CA GLY A 63 21.88 3.84 -5.34
C GLY A 63 21.91 2.52 -4.57
N THR A 64 21.34 2.46 -3.35
CA THR A 64 21.36 1.25 -2.52
C THR A 64 20.01 0.54 -2.50
N THR A 65 20.01 -0.71 -2.03
CA THR A 65 18.82 -1.53 -1.88
C THR A 65 18.69 -1.97 -0.43
N TRP A 66 17.54 -1.72 0.17
CA TRP A 66 17.15 -2.38 1.41
C TRP A 66 16.52 -3.74 1.11
N LYS A 67 16.80 -4.73 1.95
CA LYS A 67 16.17 -6.05 1.93
C LYS A 67 15.58 -6.34 3.30
N GLY A 68 14.40 -6.94 3.34
CA GLY A 68 13.77 -7.34 4.59
C GLY A 68 12.36 -7.85 4.36
N ASP A 69 11.52 -7.72 5.37
CA ASP A 69 10.12 -8.10 5.27
C ASP A 69 9.23 -6.98 5.77
N MET A 70 8.47 -6.38 4.86
CA MET A 70 7.41 -5.43 5.15
C MET A 70 6.20 -5.77 4.29
N TRP A 71 5.05 -5.25 4.66
CA TRP A 71 3.84 -5.41 3.86
C TRP A 71 3.03 -4.13 3.79
N VAL A 72 2.24 -4.02 2.72
CA VAL A 72 1.29 -2.93 2.56
C VAL A 72 0.02 -3.22 3.37
N PRO A 73 -0.35 -2.36 4.33
CA PRO A 73 -1.57 -2.55 5.11
C PRO A 73 -2.85 -2.40 4.27
N TRP A 74 -3.92 -3.05 4.73
CA TRP A 74 -5.25 -2.91 4.15
C TRP A 74 -5.99 -1.71 4.73
N ALA A 75 -6.60 -0.92 3.85
CA ALA A 75 -7.56 0.11 4.22
C ALA A 75 -8.68 0.17 3.17
N ASN A 76 -9.86 -0.32 3.53
CA ASN A 76 -11.03 -0.35 2.65
C ASN A 76 -11.94 0.88 2.81
N ASN A 77 -11.64 1.74 3.77
CA ASN A 77 -12.36 2.97 4.00
C ASN A 77 -11.45 4.00 4.70
N ALA A 78 -11.95 5.23 4.78
CA ALA A 78 -11.23 6.35 5.37
C ALA A 78 -10.95 6.19 6.88
N GLU A 79 -11.72 5.37 7.61
CA GLU A 79 -11.51 5.13 9.04
C GLU A 79 -10.32 4.20 9.26
N GLU A 80 -10.25 3.10 8.51
CA GLU A 80 -9.11 2.18 8.52
C GLU A 80 -7.82 2.89 8.07
N PHE A 81 -7.89 3.72 7.02
CA PHE A 81 -6.74 4.44 6.48
C PHE A 81 -6.03 5.35 7.50
N LYS A 82 -6.75 5.89 8.50
CA LYS A 82 -6.14 6.70 9.57
C LYS A 82 -5.04 5.95 10.34
N ASN A 83 -5.09 4.63 10.27
CA ASN A 83 -4.23 3.77 11.06
C ASN A 83 -3.50 2.73 10.22
N HIS A 84 -3.94 2.45 8.99
CA HIS A 84 -3.42 1.37 8.16
C HIS A 84 -2.86 1.92 6.85
N PHE A 85 -1.54 2.17 6.82
CA PHE A 85 -0.84 2.58 5.60
C PHE A 85 0.67 2.38 5.73
N MET A 86 1.34 2.41 4.60
CA MET A 86 2.77 2.55 4.48
C MET A 86 3.11 3.94 3.96
N GLN A 87 3.94 4.68 4.67
CA GLN A 87 4.50 5.94 4.22
C GLN A 87 5.85 5.71 3.53
N LEU A 88 5.94 6.09 2.26
CA LEU A 88 7.19 6.25 1.55
C LEU A 88 7.66 7.70 1.70
N TYR A 89 8.72 7.89 2.46
CA TYR A 89 9.37 9.17 2.65
C TYR A 89 10.58 9.28 1.72
N THR A 90 10.71 10.42 1.05
CA THR A 90 11.84 10.74 0.17
C THR A 90 12.43 12.09 0.56
N ARG A 91 13.75 12.19 0.55
CA ARG A 91 14.49 13.44 0.76
C ARG A 91 15.56 13.54 -0.31
N VAL A 92 15.27 14.26 -1.39
CA VAL A 92 16.10 14.33 -2.60
C VAL A 92 16.58 15.76 -2.86
N PRO A 93 17.79 15.97 -3.43
CA PRO A 93 18.25 17.30 -3.79
C PRO A 93 17.33 17.99 -4.80
N SER A 94 16.99 19.26 -4.58
CA SER A 94 16.32 20.10 -5.58
C SER A 94 17.32 20.47 -6.68
N SER A 95 16.84 20.56 -7.93
CA SER A 95 17.61 21.12 -9.05
C SER A 95 18.08 22.56 -8.85
N ASN A 96 17.47 23.30 -7.91
CA ASN A 96 17.67 24.74 -7.75
C ASN A 96 18.71 25.09 -6.66
N GLY A 97 19.75 24.27 -6.49
CA GLY A 97 20.96 24.67 -5.77
C GLY A 97 20.89 24.58 -4.23
N GLY A 98 20.61 23.39 -3.69
CA GLY A 98 20.95 23.06 -2.29
C GLY A 98 19.77 22.85 -1.32
N VAL A 99 18.53 23.12 -1.74
CA VAL A 99 17.35 22.79 -0.93
C VAL A 99 16.99 21.32 -1.09
N MET A 100 16.82 20.58 0.01
CA MET A 100 16.30 19.22 -0.04
C MET A 100 14.79 19.26 -0.23
N ARG A 101 14.28 18.56 -1.25
CA ARG A 101 12.86 18.29 -1.42
C ARG A 101 12.47 17.09 -0.58
N ILE A 102 11.49 17.28 0.27
CA ILE A 102 10.91 16.23 1.09
C ILE A 102 9.53 15.91 0.53
N LYS A 103 9.30 14.64 0.19
CA LYS A 103 7.98 14.17 -0.25
C LYS A 103 7.60 12.90 0.48
N SER A 104 6.33 12.83 0.88
CA SER A 104 5.73 11.64 1.48
C SER A 104 4.62 11.13 0.58
N PHE A 105 4.57 9.81 0.42
CA PHE A 105 3.48 9.11 -0.22
C PHE A 105 2.89 8.13 0.79
N TYR A 106 1.57 8.09 0.89
CA TYR A 106 0.86 7.15 1.73
C TYR A 106 0.28 6.07 0.84
N ILE A 107 0.58 4.81 1.16
CA ILE A 107 0.36 3.63 0.33
C ILE A 107 -0.51 2.66 1.12
N TRP A 108 -1.57 2.14 0.49
CA TRP A 108 -2.46 1.16 1.12
C TRP A 108 -3.02 0.19 0.09
N GLN A 109 -3.51 -0.95 0.55
CA GLN A 109 -4.16 -1.96 -0.26
C GLN A 109 -5.69 -1.88 -0.09
N THR A 110 -6.42 -1.95 -1.22
CA THR A 110 -7.88 -2.07 -1.24
C THR A 110 -8.33 -2.84 -2.48
N GLY A 111 -9.25 -3.79 -2.29
CA GLY A 111 -9.56 -4.82 -3.28
C GLY A 111 -8.30 -5.51 -3.81
N GLU A 112 -8.15 -5.57 -5.14
CA GLU A 112 -7.01 -6.21 -5.81
C GLU A 112 -5.84 -5.25 -6.10
N SER A 113 -5.89 -4.01 -5.61
CA SER A 113 -4.94 -2.96 -6.01
C SER A 113 -4.22 -2.34 -4.83
N VAL A 114 -2.97 -1.95 -5.06
CA VAL A 114 -2.22 -1.06 -4.18
C VAL A 114 -2.31 0.37 -4.70
N ARG A 115 -2.72 1.29 -3.82
CA ARG A 115 -2.99 2.69 -4.14
C ARG A 115 -2.09 3.61 -3.35
N PHE A 116 -2.04 4.88 -3.78
CA PHE A 116 -1.30 5.90 -3.05
C PHE A 116 -1.93 7.29 -3.12
N THR A 117 -1.49 8.16 -2.22
CA THR A 117 -1.75 9.61 -2.22
C THR A 117 -0.50 10.34 -1.75
N ASP A 118 -0.28 11.56 -2.24
CA ASP A 118 0.82 12.45 -1.81
C ASP A 118 0.31 13.72 -1.10
N LYS A 119 -0.95 13.70 -0.65
CA LYS A 119 -1.55 14.79 0.12
C LYS A 119 -0.74 15.06 1.40
N ILE A 120 -0.51 16.34 1.67
CA ILE A 120 0.38 16.83 2.74
C ILE A 120 -0.14 16.48 4.14
N PHE A 121 -1.46 16.39 4.32
CA PHE A 121 -2.06 16.12 5.62
C PHE A 121 -2.44 14.66 5.77
N PHE A 122 -1.96 14.06 6.85
CA PHE A 122 -2.32 12.72 7.25
C PHE A 122 -3.64 12.73 8.03
N ASP A 123 -4.76 12.62 7.33
CA ASP A 123 -6.06 12.39 7.96
C ASP A 123 -6.97 11.54 7.06
N LYS A 124 -8.20 11.29 7.53
CA LYS A 124 -9.23 10.56 6.76
C LYS A 124 -9.53 11.15 5.39
N SER A 125 -9.29 12.45 5.17
CA SER A 125 -9.54 13.12 3.89
C SER A 125 -8.50 12.78 2.83
N SER A 126 -7.39 12.16 3.23
CA SER A 126 -6.36 11.66 2.32
C SER A 126 -6.73 10.33 1.67
N PHE A 127 -7.65 9.57 2.26
CA PHE A 127 -8.23 8.40 1.63
C PHE A 127 -9.15 8.80 0.46
N SER A 128 -9.11 8.02 -0.62
CA SER A 128 -10.02 8.14 -1.75
C SER A 128 -10.15 6.78 -2.43
N ASP A 129 -11.37 6.34 -2.68
CA ASP A 129 -11.65 5.08 -3.40
C ASP A 129 -11.11 5.12 -4.85
N ASP A 130 -11.02 6.32 -5.41
CA ASP A 130 -10.49 6.60 -6.75
C ASP A 130 -9.01 7.00 -6.74
N ALA A 131 -8.32 6.84 -5.61
CA ALA A 131 -6.90 7.15 -5.52
C ALA A 131 -6.10 6.38 -6.59
N PRO A 132 -5.09 7.00 -7.21
CA PRO A 132 -4.30 6.35 -8.25
C PRO A 132 -3.72 5.01 -7.79
N LYS A 133 -3.79 4.00 -8.66
CA LYS A 133 -3.05 2.76 -8.48
C LYS A 133 -1.57 3.03 -8.68
N ILE A 134 -0.72 2.39 -7.90
CA ILE A 134 0.72 2.39 -8.17
C ILE A 134 0.95 1.63 -9.48
N SER A 135 1.82 2.13 -10.35
CA SER A 135 2.15 1.46 -11.60
C SER A 135 2.99 0.19 -11.39
N GLY A 136 2.95 -0.72 -12.38
CA GLY A 136 3.67 -1.98 -12.36
C GLY A 136 2.84 -3.12 -11.76
N GLU A 137 3.50 -4.03 -11.04
CA GLU A 137 2.94 -5.25 -10.42
C GLU A 137 2.25 -4.96 -9.07
N ALA A 138 1.59 -3.80 -8.95
CA ALA A 138 0.96 -3.30 -7.73
C ALA A 138 -0.42 -3.95 -7.47
N GLN A 139 -0.47 -5.27 -7.56
CA GLN A 139 -1.65 -6.09 -7.31
C GLN A 139 -1.54 -6.76 -5.95
N SER A 140 -2.68 -6.96 -5.30
CA SER A 140 -2.79 -7.60 -3.99
C SER A 140 -2.16 -9.00 -4.00
N GLY A 141 -1.12 -9.18 -3.18
CA GLY A 141 -0.56 -10.48 -2.83
C GLY A 141 0.82 -10.77 -3.42
N GLY A 142 1.58 -11.63 -2.73
CA GLY A 142 2.90 -12.07 -3.15
C GLY A 142 4.03 -11.10 -2.78
N GLU A 143 5.22 -11.38 -3.29
CA GLU A 143 6.44 -10.64 -2.97
C GLU A 143 6.77 -9.63 -4.07
N ARG A 144 7.20 -8.43 -3.66
CA ARG A 144 7.48 -7.32 -4.55
C ARG A 144 8.76 -6.60 -4.17
N ARG A 145 9.33 -5.96 -5.19
CA ARG A 145 10.35 -4.93 -5.08
C ARG A 145 9.70 -3.57 -5.29
N LEU A 146 9.89 -2.64 -4.37
CA LEU A 146 9.52 -1.24 -4.56
C LEU A 146 10.72 -0.49 -5.16
N VAL A 147 10.56 0.07 -6.35
CA VAL A 147 11.62 0.86 -7.01
C VAL A 147 11.24 2.32 -6.93
N VAL A 148 12.11 3.13 -6.30
CA VAL A 148 11.95 4.59 -6.19
C VAL A 148 12.96 5.25 -7.13
N SER A 149 12.50 6.13 -8.01
CA SER A 149 13.30 6.76 -9.06
C SER A 149 12.92 8.24 -9.21
N MET A 150 13.63 8.96 -10.08
CA MET A 150 13.29 10.34 -10.44
C MET A 150 12.69 10.40 -11.84
N LYS A 151 11.60 11.14 -12.02
CA LYS A 151 11.02 11.49 -13.33
C LYS A 151 10.65 12.95 -13.33
N ASN A 152 11.14 13.71 -14.31
CA ASN A 152 10.93 15.17 -14.39
C ASN A 152 11.24 15.89 -13.07
N ASN A 153 12.33 15.47 -12.42
CA ASN A 153 12.79 16.03 -11.14
C ASN A 153 11.83 15.81 -9.95
N GLU A 154 10.86 14.91 -10.09
CA GLU A 154 9.95 14.46 -9.04
C GLU A 154 10.21 12.99 -8.70
N PRO A 155 10.14 12.59 -7.42
CA PRO A 155 10.23 11.19 -7.06
C PRO A 155 8.99 10.45 -7.56
N VAL A 156 9.23 9.31 -8.20
CA VAL A 156 8.22 8.36 -8.65
C VAL A 156 8.57 6.98 -8.14
N PHE A 157 7.57 6.10 -8.02
CA PHE A 157 7.81 4.75 -7.54
C PHE A 157 6.89 3.74 -8.21
N THR A 158 7.37 2.51 -8.32
CA THR A 158 6.67 1.40 -8.97
C THR A 158 6.88 0.12 -8.18
N PHE A 159 5.92 -0.80 -8.29
CA PHE A 159 6.11 -2.16 -7.80
C PHE A 159 6.55 -3.07 -8.95
N GLU A 160 7.60 -3.84 -8.72
CA GLU A 160 8.11 -4.86 -9.62
C GLU A 160 7.98 -6.24 -8.99
N LYS A 161 7.83 -7.26 -9.83
CA LYS A 161 7.90 -8.66 -9.38
C LYS A 161 9.31 -8.95 -8.88
N LEU A 162 9.41 -9.56 -7.70
CA LEU A 162 10.70 -10.03 -7.19
C LEU A 162 11.18 -11.20 -8.07
N LYS A 163 12.32 -11.04 -8.73
CA LYS A 163 12.97 -12.15 -9.45
C LYS A 163 13.61 -13.07 -8.42
N LYS A 164 13.29 -14.37 -8.50
CA LYS A 164 13.93 -15.41 -7.70
C LYS A 164 15.37 -15.62 -8.14
#